data_AF-A0A0H5CHD5-F1
#
_entry.id   AF-A0A0H5CHD5-F1
#
_cell.length_a   1.000
_cell.length_b   1.000
_cell.length_c   1.000
_cell.angle_alpha   90.00
_cell.angle_beta   90.00
_cell.angle_gamma   90.00
#
_symmetry.space_group_name_H-M   'P 1'
#
loop_
_entity.id
_entity.type
_entity.pdbx_description
1 polymer ?
#
loop_
_entity_poly.entity_id
_entity_poly.type
_entity_poly.pdbx_seq_one_letter_code
_entity_poly.pdbx_strand_id
1 'polypeptide(L)'
;MQQTVDGNALCGFSRCRNPLPPPGPRGGRPYEFCPERTWPGNVTCKQLAAAENALRAALGVESGTAALGGVATEVREHIDRVLGPAEALKAVLEQVVTRLDGEVTTALAAVDAAEKAAALDRGLREHAEGQAAEAERAAREAHALTAEHGAARAAAEHSRDEALARMKAAELKQARAESRRDAEHERAEHAEHRARDAAHREHQATEAAAVARQETASLRAELAGLEQRLVDERSSGARALERAEADLTAARADLAGTRREAAHAAERHNAEAAQAADKHRAELDRTLDRAETRLAAATDAHQATQAKLHQELGAAKHRAERAEAEVTTLRLSTQALNDDLEHLRRVVGPDLPG
;
A
#
# COMPACT_ATOMS: atom_id res chain seq x y z
N MET A 1 25.41 160.52 -55.10
CA MET A 1 26.64 161.30 -55.37
C MET A 1 27.20 160.76 -56.69
N GLN A 2 27.06 161.53 -57.79
CA GLN A 2 28.09 162.46 -58.32
C GLN A 2 29.31 161.67 -58.87
N GLN A 3 29.86 161.92 -60.04
CA GLN A 3 30.02 163.18 -60.77
C GLN A 3 30.55 162.89 -62.19
N THR A 4 30.23 163.78 -63.13
CA THR A 4 30.80 163.96 -64.48
C THR A 4 32.07 164.84 -64.44
N VAL A 5 33.08 164.57 -65.29
CA VAL A 5 33.97 165.58 -65.94
C VAL A 5 34.51 165.05 -67.29
N ASP A 6 34.66 165.98 -68.23
CA ASP A 6 34.87 165.96 -69.68
C ASP A 6 36.24 165.52 -70.24
N GLY A 7 36.30 165.31 -71.57
CA GLY A 7 37.23 166.15 -72.37
C GLY A 7 38.23 165.54 -73.37
N ASN A 8 38.35 164.23 -73.56
CA ASN A 8 39.30 163.69 -74.56
C ASN A 8 38.59 163.10 -75.80
N ALA A 9 38.82 163.69 -76.97
CA ALA A 9 38.37 163.13 -78.25
C ALA A 9 39.05 161.77 -78.48
N LEU A 10 38.27 160.72 -78.76
CA LEU A 10 38.78 159.36 -78.93
C LEU A 10 39.06 159.06 -80.41
N CYS A 11 40.01 158.15 -80.67
CA CYS A 11 40.36 157.65 -82.00
C CYS A 11 39.14 157.12 -82.77
N GLY A 12 38.95 157.57 -84.01
CA GLY A 12 37.80 157.21 -84.85
C GLY A 12 37.68 155.73 -85.25
N PHE A 13 38.69 154.90 -84.99
CA PHE A 13 38.60 153.44 -85.14
C PHE A 13 37.87 152.81 -83.95
N SER A 14 36.71 152.19 -84.19
CA SER A 14 35.72 151.74 -83.20
C SER A 14 36.32 150.86 -82.08
N ARG A 15 37.30 150.03 -82.43
CA ARG A 15 37.98 149.10 -81.54
C ARG A 15 39.16 149.70 -80.78
N CYS A 16 39.74 150.79 -81.27
CA CYS A 16 40.85 151.44 -80.59
C CYS A 16 40.33 152.38 -79.49
N ARG A 17 39.45 153.32 -79.86
CA ARG A 17 38.83 154.32 -78.97
C ARG A 17 39.77 154.98 -77.95
N ASN A 18 41.06 155.05 -78.25
CA ASN A 18 42.06 155.62 -77.36
C ASN A 18 41.98 157.17 -77.43
N PRO A 19 42.11 157.91 -76.32
CA PRO A 19 42.08 159.37 -76.33
C PRO A 19 43.23 159.94 -77.18
N LEU A 20 42.89 160.91 -78.03
CA LEU A 20 43.81 161.58 -78.94
C LEU A 20 44.43 162.80 -78.25
N PRO A 21 45.73 163.07 -78.49
CA PRO A 21 46.40 164.20 -77.88
C PRO A 21 45.79 165.54 -78.34
N PRO A 22 45.71 166.55 -77.45
CA PRO A 22 45.09 167.83 -77.77
C PRO A 22 45.87 168.57 -78.87
N PRO A 23 45.19 169.34 -79.75
CA PRO A 23 45.83 170.06 -80.85
C PRO A 23 46.82 171.11 -80.30
N GLY A 24 48.06 171.06 -80.80
CA GLY A 24 49.15 171.89 -80.29
C GLY A 24 48.97 173.39 -80.55
N PRO A 25 49.68 174.26 -79.80
CA PRO A 25 49.47 175.73 -79.76
C PRO A 25 49.73 176.48 -81.08
N ARG A 26 50.12 175.78 -82.16
CA ARG A 26 50.23 176.32 -83.53
C ARG A 26 48.99 176.08 -84.41
N GLY A 27 47.80 175.95 -83.81
CA GLY A 27 46.52 176.03 -84.53
C GLY A 27 46.30 174.99 -85.64
N GLY A 28 46.94 173.82 -85.54
CA GLY A 28 46.80 172.72 -86.50
C GLY A 28 45.53 171.88 -86.28
N ARG A 29 44.99 171.31 -87.37
CA ARG A 29 43.75 170.50 -87.39
C ARG A 29 43.87 169.31 -86.41
N PRO A 30 42.87 169.06 -85.54
CA PRO A 30 42.90 167.94 -84.60
C PRO A 30 43.11 166.59 -85.29
N TYR A 31 43.87 165.69 -84.66
CA TYR A 31 44.02 164.32 -85.14
C TYR A 31 42.69 163.57 -85.02
N GLU A 32 42.30 162.83 -86.06
CA GLU A 32 41.09 162.00 -86.06
C GLU A 32 41.37 160.54 -85.66
N PHE A 33 42.63 160.09 -85.79
CA PHE A 33 43.06 158.72 -85.49
C PHE A 33 44.42 158.71 -84.77
N CYS A 34 44.71 157.67 -83.99
CA CYS A 34 45.99 157.54 -83.30
C CYS A 34 47.15 157.42 -84.30
N PRO A 35 48.17 158.30 -84.24
CA PRO A 35 49.29 158.25 -85.19
C PRO A 35 50.25 157.08 -84.92
N GLU A 36 50.44 156.69 -83.66
CA GLU A 36 51.52 155.77 -83.27
C GLU A 36 51.08 154.32 -83.09
N ARG A 37 49.77 154.03 -83.10
CA ARG A 37 49.29 152.67 -82.83
C ARG A 37 49.18 151.85 -84.11
N THR A 38 50.03 150.84 -84.21
CA THR A 38 50.02 149.81 -85.26
C THR A 38 49.46 148.49 -84.74
N TRP A 39 48.80 147.74 -85.62
CA TRP A 39 48.19 146.45 -85.36
C TRP A 39 48.98 145.33 -86.06
N PRO A 40 48.79 144.04 -85.67
CA PRO A 40 49.46 142.92 -86.32
C PRO A 40 49.32 142.97 -87.84
N GLY A 41 50.45 142.88 -88.55
CA GLY A 41 50.52 143.16 -89.99
C GLY A 41 50.92 144.60 -90.34
N ASN A 42 51.38 145.40 -89.37
CA ASN A 42 51.90 146.77 -89.54
C ASN A 42 50.87 147.78 -90.11
N VAL A 43 49.58 147.54 -89.88
CA VAL A 43 48.49 148.42 -90.32
C VAL A 43 48.12 149.44 -89.24
N THR A 44 47.88 150.68 -89.65
CA THR A 44 47.54 151.78 -88.72
C THR A 44 46.05 151.85 -88.44
N CYS A 45 45.65 152.46 -87.32
CA CYS A 45 44.23 152.66 -86.96
C CYS A 45 43.40 153.32 -88.09
N LYS A 46 44.00 154.21 -88.90
CA LYS A 46 43.33 154.82 -90.05
C LYS A 46 43.03 153.79 -91.15
N GLN A 47 43.98 152.91 -91.45
CA GLN A 47 43.81 151.87 -92.47
C GLN A 47 42.80 150.81 -92.03
N LEU A 48 42.81 150.42 -90.76
CA LEU A 48 41.80 149.50 -90.23
C LEU A 48 40.41 150.13 -90.16
N ALA A 49 40.29 151.42 -89.80
CA ALA A 49 39.01 152.12 -89.87
C ALA A 49 38.50 152.22 -91.31
N ALA A 50 39.38 152.42 -92.29
CA ALA A 50 39.00 152.40 -93.70
C ALA A 50 38.57 151.00 -94.15
N ALA A 51 39.28 149.94 -93.73
CA ALA A 51 38.90 148.56 -93.99
C ALA A 51 37.58 148.19 -93.30
N GLU A 52 37.34 148.69 -92.08
CA GLU A 52 36.09 148.50 -91.34
C GLU A 52 34.93 149.25 -92.00
N ASN A 53 35.17 150.44 -92.54
CA ASN A 53 34.18 151.17 -93.33
C ASN A 53 33.95 150.52 -94.70
N ALA A 54 34.98 149.97 -95.34
CA ALA A 54 34.84 149.20 -96.57
C ALA A 54 34.11 147.87 -96.32
N LEU A 55 34.34 147.23 -95.17
CA LEU A 55 33.59 146.05 -94.75
C LEU A 55 32.15 146.42 -94.41
N ARG A 56 31.89 147.56 -93.74
CA ARG A 56 30.51 148.05 -93.51
C ARG A 56 29.78 148.40 -94.82
N ALA A 57 30.48 148.95 -95.80
CA ALA A 57 29.94 149.21 -97.14
C ALA A 57 29.68 147.91 -97.92
N ALA A 58 30.58 146.92 -97.82
CA ALA A 58 30.42 145.61 -98.44
C ALA A 58 29.38 144.72 -97.72
N LEU A 59 29.12 144.99 -96.43
CA LEU A 59 28.07 144.36 -95.63
C LEU A 59 26.72 145.14 -95.71
N GLY A 60 26.63 146.17 -96.55
CA GLY A 60 25.38 146.89 -96.83
C GLY A 60 24.77 147.65 -95.63
N VAL A 61 25.58 148.01 -94.64
CA VAL A 61 25.09 148.70 -93.43
C VAL A 61 25.13 150.21 -93.65
N GLU A 62 24.16 150.72 -94.43
CA GLU A 62 23.81 152.15 -94.41
C GLU A 62 23.03 152.47 -93.14
N SER A 63 23.34 153.63 -92.56
CA SER A 63 22.67 154.24 -91.42
C SER A 63 21.19 154.51 -91.72
N GLY A 64 20.34 153.53 -91.42
CA GLY A 64 18.89 153.62 -91.55
C GLY A 64 18.22 152.68 -90.55
N THR A 65 17.81 153.22 -89.42
CA THR A 65 17.01 152.57 -88.38
C THR A 65 15.65 152.13 -88.91
N ALA A 66 15.46 150.84 -89.21
CA ALA A 66 14.20 150.08 -89.12
C ALA A 66 14.29 148.75 -89.91
N ALA A 67 14.58 147.62 -89.25
CA ALA A 67 14.15 146.25 -89.66
C ALA A 67 14.77 145.11 -88.80
N LEU A 68 14.89 145.26 -87.47
CA LEU A 68 15.42 144.22 -86.57
C LEU A 68 14.35 143.59 -85.65
N GLY A 69 13.10 143.53 -86.11
CA GLY A 69 11.99 142.92 -85.37
C GLY A 69 11.65 141.47 -85.77
N GLY A 70 11.70 141.16 -87.07
CA GLY A 70 11.13 139.91 -87.62
C GLY A 70 11.98 138.65 -87.42
N VAL A 71 13.31 138.74 -87.58
CA VAL A 71 14.17 137.54 -87.53
C VAL A 71 14.38 137.03 -86.09
N ALA A 72 14.29 137.91 -85.09
CA ALA A 72 14.33 137.51 -83.68
C ALA A 72 13.01 136.89 -83.20
N THR A 73 11.89 137.18 -83.87
CA THR A 73 10.60 136.53 -83.59
C THR A 73 10.54 135.14 -84.22
N GLU A 74 11.01 134.95 -85.45
CA GLU A 74 11.02 133.63 -86.10
C GLU A 74 11.92 132.60 -85.38
N VAL A 75 13.08 133.00 -84.88
CA VAL A 75 13.97 132.10 -84.10
C VAL A 75 13.36 131.79 -82.72
N ARG A 76 12.73 132.77 -82.06
CA ARG A 76 12.02 132.55 -80.79
C ARG A 76 10.83 131.63 -80.97
N GLU A 77 10.07 131.79 -82.05
CA GLU A 77 8.92 130.96 -82.37
C GLU A 77 9.33 129.53 -82.78
N HIS A 78 10.50 129.34 -83.40
CA HIS A 78 11.09 128.01 -83.63
C HIS A 78 11.59 127.36 -82.35
N ILE A 79 12.21 128.13 -81.45
CA ILE A 79 12.64 127.65 -80.13
C ILE A 79 11.42 127.28 -79.28
N ASP A 80 10.36 128.09 -79.27
CA ASP A 80 9.11 127.81 -78.57
C ASP A 80 8.36 126.60 -79.18
N ARG A 81 8.39 126.43 -80.52
CA ARG A 81 7.85 125.24 -81.21
C ARG A 81 8.60 123.95 -80.88
N VAL A 82 9.83 124.01 -80.38
CA VAL A 82 10.63 122.83 -80.00
C VAL A 82 10.63 122.64 -78.47
N LEU A 83 10.70 123.72 -77.70
CA LEU A 83 10.64 123.70 -76.24
C LEU A 83 9.29 123.18 -75.73
N GLY A 84 8.17 123.60 -76.31
CA GLY A 84 6.85 123.10 -75.90
C GLY A 84 6.72 121.58 -76.02
N PRO A 85 7.03 120.98 -77.18
CA PRO A 85 7.07 119.52 -77.34
C PRO A 85 8.14 118.84 -76.48
N ALA A 86 9.30 119.46 -76.26
CA ALA A 86 10.35 118.90 -75.41
C ALA A 86 9.98 118.91 -73.92
N GLU A 87 9.30 119.96 -73.43
CA GLU A 87 8.77 120.05 -72.07
C GLU A 87 7.58 119.11 -71.88
N ALA A 88 6.71 118.96 -72.87
CA ALA A 88 5.64 117.96 -72.86
C ALA A 88 6.22 116.53 -72.83
N LEU A 89 7.26 116.25 -73.62
CA LEU A 89 7.97 114.97 -73.59
C LEU A 89 8.66 114.75 -72.24
N LYS A 90 9.28 115.78 -71.66
CA LYS A 90 9.87 115.73 -70.32
C LYS A 90 8.81 115.41 -69.26
N ALA A 91 7.65 116.06 -69.30
CA ALA A 91 6.56 115.81 -68.35
C ALA A 91 5.98 114.39 -68.50
N VAL A 92 5.86 113.88 -69.74
CA VAL A 92 5.47 112.49 -70.00
C VAL A 92 6.53 111.52 -69.49
N LEU A 93 7.81 111.80 -69.70
CA LEU A 93 8.91 110.98 -69.18
C LEU A 93 8.96 111.00 -67.65
N GLU A 94 8.75 112.15 -67.01
CA GLU A 94 8.63 112.26 -65.55
C GLU A 94 7.44 111.48 -65.01
N GLN A 95 6.29 111.52 -65.70
CA GLN A 95 5.13 110.67 -65.35
C GLN A 95 5.43 109.18 -65.52
N VAL A 96 6.12 108.80 -66.60
CA VAL A 96 6.53 107.41 -66.85
C VAL A 96 7.52 106.95 -65.78
N VAL A 97 8.51 107.77 -65.42
CA VAL A 97 9.46 107.49 -64.34
C VAL A 97 8.72 107.35 -63.00
N THR A 98 7.84 108.29 -62.66
CA THR A 98 7.05 108.23 -61.41
C THR A 98 6.17 106.98 -61.36
N ARG A 99 5.55 106.61 -62.49
CA ARG A 99 4.73 105.41 -62.59
C ARG A 99 5.57 104.13 -62.50
N LEU A 100 6.72 104.09 -63.16
CA LEU A 100 7.66 102.97 -63.07
C LEU A 100 8.21 102.83 -61.65
N ASP A 101 8.58 103.92 -60.99
CA ASP A 101 9.02 103.90 -59.59
C ASP A 101 7.91 103.38 -58.66
N GLY A 102 6.65 103.78 -58.90
CA GLY A 102 5.50 103.26 -58.18
C GLY A 102 5.25 101.76 -58.43
N GLU A 103 5.32 101.31 -59.68
CA GLU A 103 5.17 99.90 -60.08
C GLU A 103 6.31 99.04 -59.54
N VAL A 104 7.56 99.52 -59.58
CA VAL A 104 8.73 98.85 -59.00
C VAL A 104 8.61 98.77 -57.48
N THR A 105 8.21 99.86 -56.82
CA THR A 105 7.98 99.85 -55.36
C THR A 105 6.87 98.87 -54.97
N THR A 106 5.78 98.81 -55.75
CA THR A 106 4.67 97.86 -55.51
C THR A 106 5.11 96.42 -55.76
N ALA A 107 5.90 96.17 -56.81
CA ALA A 107 6.44 94.85 -57.13
C ALA A 107 7.42 94.37 -56.05
N LEU A 108 8.32 95.24 -55.57
CA LEU A 108 9.25 94.93 -54.48
C LEU A 108 8.49 94.66 -53.17
N ALA A 109 7.45 95.44 -52.86
CA ALA A 109 6.60 95.18 -51.70
C ALA A 109 5.84 93.84 -51.81
N ALA A 110 5.39 93.47 -53.02
CA ALA A 110 4.75 92.18 -53.28
C ALA A 110 5.73 91.00 -53.15
N VAL A 111 6.98 91.16 -53.61
CA VAL A 111 8.05 90.16 -53.43
C VAL A 111 8.39 90.00 -51.95
N ASP A 112 8.61 91.09 -51.21
CA ASP A 112 8.89 91.03 -49.77
C ASP A 112 7.72 90.40 -48.98
N ALA A 113 6.47 90.71 -49.34
CA ALA A 113 5.30 90.05 -48.76
C ALA A 113 5.24 88.55 -49.09
N ALA A 114 5.55 88.16 -50.33
CA ALA A 114 5.60 86.77 -50.75
C ALA A 114 6.74 86.00 -50.06
N GLU A 115 7.92 86.62 -49.90
CA GLU A 115 9.06 86.04 -49.18
C GLU A 115 8.74 85.85 -47.70
N LYS A 116 8.11 86.83 -47.05
CA LYS A 116 7.63 86.72 -45.66
C LYS A 116 6.58 85.63 -45.51
N ALA A 117 5.61 85.54 -46.42
CA ALA A 117 4.60 84.48 -46.41
C ALA A 117 5.23 83.10 -46.61
N ALA A 118 6.17 82.95 -47.55
CA ALA A 118 6.87 81.70 -47.78
C ALA A 118 7.78 81.32 -46.60
N ALA A 119 8.40 82.28 -45.92
CA ALA A 119 9.16 82.04 -44.70
C ALA A 119 8.27 81.57 -43.55
N LEU A 120 7.08 82.19 -43.38
CA LEU A 120 6.09 81.75 -42.41
C LEU A 120 5.57 80.35 -42.70
N ASP A 121 5.23 80.04 -43.96
CA ASP A 121 4.78 78.70 -44.38
C ASP A 121 5.85 77.63 -44.13
N ARG A 122 7.12 77.93 -44.48
CA ARG A 122 8.26 77.05 -44.15
C ARG A 122 8.37 76.82 -42.64
N GLY A 123 8.29 77.89 -41.83
CA GLY A 123 8.34 77.77 -40.38
C GLY A 123 7.19 76.96 -39.78
N LEU A 124 5.97 77.12 -40.30
CA LEU A 124 4.81 76.32 -39.89
C LEU A 124 4.96 74.86 -40.27
N ARG A 125 5.50 74.57 -41.46
CA ARG A 125 5.77 73.22 -41.93
C ARG A 125 6.85 72.53 -41.09
N GLU A 126 7.97 73.20 -40.86
CA GLU A 126 9.04 72.70 -39.99
C GLU A 126 8.53 72.42 -38.57
N HIS A 127 7.68 73.30 -38.03
CA HIS A 127 7.06 73.08 -36.72
C HIS A 127 6.11 71.86 -36.71
N ALA A 128 5.28 71.71 -37.74
CA ALA A 128 4.36 70.57 -37.87
C ALA A 128 5.13 69.25 -38.06
N GLU A 129 6.20 69.25 -38.86
CA GLU A 129 7.09 68.09 -39.05
C GLU A 129 7.83 67.75 -37.74
N GLY A 130 8.27 68.76 -36.98
CA GLY A 130 8.86 68.59 -35.65
C GLY A 130 7.89 67.93 -34.66
N GLN A 131 6.64 68.43 -34.58
CA GLN A 131 5.60 67.86 -33.73
C GLN A 131 5.22 66.44 -34.14
N ALA A 132 5.13 66.16 -35.45
CA ALA A 132 4.85 64.82 -35.95
C ALA A 132 5.97 63.83 -35.58
N ALA A 133 7.24 64.24 -35.72
CA ALA A 133 8.38 63.42 -35.33
C ALA A 133 8.44 63.18 -33.81
N GLU A 134 8.10 64.18 -32.99
CA GLU A 134 7.97 64.02 -31.54
C GLU A 134 6.84 63.06 -31.15
N ALA A 135 5.67 63.22 -31.74
CA ALA A 135 4.52 62.34 -31.52
C ALA A 135 4.84 60.89 -31.93
N GLU A 136 5.55 60.69 -33.05
CA GLU A 136 5.96 59.36 -33.49
C GLU A 136 6.98 58.73 -32.52
N ARG A 137 7.96 59.50 -32.02
CA ARG A 137 8.90 59.01 -30.99
C ARG A 137 8.15 58.63 -29.71
N ALA A 138 7.27 59.49 -29.21
CA ALA A 138 6.47 59.21 -28.02
C ALA A 138 5.56 57.97 -28.20
N ALA A 139 4.96 57.79 -29.37
CA ALA A 139 4.17 56.60 -29.68
C ALA A 139 5.03 55.33 -29.69
N ARG A 140 6.22 55.37 -30.30
CA ARG A 140 7.16 54.23 -30.31
C ARG A 140 7.63 53.88 -28.90
N GLU A 141 7.95 54.87 -28.07
CA GLU A 141 8.32 54.66 -26.66
C GLU A 141 7.18 54.07 -25.84
N ALA A 142 5.95 54.59 -25.99
CA ALA A 142 4.77 54.06 -25.33
C ALA A 142 4.47 52.60 -25.74
N HIS A 143 4.64 52.27 -27.02
CA HIS A 143 4.52 50.90 -27.52
C HIS A 143 5.60 49.98 -26.95
N ALA A 144 6.86 50.45 -26.88
CA ALA A 144 7.96 49.68 -26.29
C ALA A 144 7.69 49.38 -24.81
N LEU A 145 7.30 50.38 -24.01
CA LEU A 145 6.94 50.21 -22.60
C LEU A 145 5.76 49.25 -22.41
N THR A 146 4.73 49.35 -23.25
CA THR A 146 3.58 48.43 -23.19
C THR A 146 3.99 46.99 -23.51
N ALA A 147 4.88 46.80 -24.49
CA ALA A 147 5.41 45.49 -24.84
C ALA A 147 6.27 44.90 -23.70
N GLU A 148 7.12 45.71 -23.07
CA GLU A 148 7.93 45.31 -21.91
C GLU A 148 7.05 44.92 -20.71
N HIS A 149 6.03 45.72 -20.40
CA HIS A 149 5.07 45.39 -19.33
C HIS A 149 4.28 44.12 -19.64
N GLY A 150 3.87 43.92 -20.89
CA GLY A 150 3.22 42.70 -21.36
C GLY A 150 4.12 41.47 -21.18
N ALA A 151 5.39 41.56 -21.58
CA ALA A 151 6.37 40.50 -21.41
C ALA A 151 6.67 40.20 -19.93
N ALA A 152 6.82 41.23 -19.10
CA ALA A 152 7.04 41.08 -17.67
C ALA A 152 5.85 40.40 -16.97
N ARG A 153 4.62 40.77 -17.35
CA ARG A 153 3.40 40.13 -16.82
C ARG A 153 3.31 38.67 -17.24
N ALA A 154 3.56 38.35 -18.51
CA ALA A 154 3.56 36.98 -19.01
C ALA A 154 4.62 36.11 -18.30
N ALA A 155 5.82 36.64 -18.07
CA ALA A 155 6.86 35.96 -17.32
C ALA A 155 6.47 35.71 -15.85
N ALA A 156 5.82 36.70 -15.20
CA ALA A 156 5.33 36.56 -13.84
C ALA A 156 4.20 35.51 -13.72
N GLU A 157 3.25 35.51 -14.67
CA GLU A 157 2.17 34.52 -14.75
C GLU A 157 2.74 33.11 -14.96
N HIS A 158 3.70 32.95 -15.88
CA HIS A 158 4.37 31.68 -16.12
C HIS A 158 5.12 31.17 -14.87
N SER A 159 5.89 32.04 -14.21
CA SER A 159 6.61 31.69 -12.96
C SER A 159 5.67 31.25 -11.84
N ARG A 160 4.52 31.93 -11.69
CA ARG A 160 3.47 31.54 -10.74
C ARG A 160 2.89 30.16 -11.07
N ASP A 161 2.56 29.93 -12.33
CA ASP A 161 1.94 28.68 -12.77
C ASP A 161 2.91 27.49 -12.61
N GLU A 162 4.20 27.69 -12.89
CA GLU A 162 5.24 26.71 -12.58
C GLU A 162 5.38 26.44 -11.08
N ALA A 163 5.35 27.49 -10.25
CA ALA A 163 5.43 27.34 -8.79
C ALA A 163 4.24 26.52 -8.26
N LEU A 164 3.03 26.80 -8.75
CA LEU A 164 1.83 26.02 -8.42
C LEU A 164 1.94 24.56 -8.90
N ALA A 165 2.48 24.33 -10.10
CA ALA A 165 2.70 22.98 -10.61
C ALA A 165 3.71 22.21 -9.75
N ARG A 166 4.81 22.85 -9.34
CA ARG A 166 5.82 22.28 -8.43
C ARG A 166 5.22 21.95 -7.06
N MET A 167 4.41 22.84 -6.49
CA MET A 167 3.71 22.58 -5.22
C MET A 167 2.77 21.37 -5.32
N LYS A 168 1.90 21.33 -6.33
CA LYS A 168 0.99 20.18 -6.54
C LYS A 168 1.73 18.86 -6.75
N ALA A 169 2.84 18.88 -7.49
CA ALA A 169 3.67 17.70 -7.67
C ALA A 169 4.32 17.23 -6.36
N ALA A 170 4.77 18.17 -5.51
CA ALA A 170 5.31 17.88 -4.19
C ALA A 170 4.24 17.30 -3.25
N GLU A 171 3.04 17.90 -3.20
CA GLU A 171 1.89 17.40 -2.43
C GLU A 171 1.50 15.97 -2.86
N LEU A 172 1.40 15.71 -4.17
CA LEU A 172 1.09 14.37 -4.67
C LEU A 172 2.18 13.35 -4.31
N LYS A 173 3.46 13.76 -4.35
CA LYS A 173 4.58 12.90 -3.94
C LYS A 173 4.54 12.61 -2.44
N GLN A 174 4.17 13.61 -1.62
CA GLN A 174 3.98 13.45 -0.17
C GLN A 174 2.81 12.51 0.13
N ALA A 175 1.63 12.73 -0.46
CA ALA A 175 0.47 11.87 -0.28
C ALA A 175 0.75 10.41 -0.69
N ARG A 176 1.51 10.19 -1.78
CA ARG A 176 1.97 8.84 -2.18
C ARG A 176 2.96 8.24 -1.20
N ALA A 177 3.82 9.04 -0.57
CA ALA A 177 4.76 8.57 0.42
C ALA A 177 4.05 8.20 1.74
N GLU A 178 3.08 9.00 2.18
CA GLU A 178 2.21 8.73 3.33
C GLU A 178 1.39 7.45 3.09
N SER A 179 0.67 7.35 1.97
CA SER A 179 -0.09 6.15 1.63
C SER A 179 0.77 4.87 1.58
N ARG A 180 2.03 4.95 1.13
CA ARG A 180 2.96 3.82 1.21
C ARG A 180 3.35 3.48 2.64
N ARG A 181 3.59 4.48 3.49
CA ARG A 181 3.90 4.26 4.92
C ARG A 181 2.72 3.60 5.62
N ASP A 182 1.51 4.07 5.38
CA ASP A 182 0.29 3.51 5.97
C ASP A 182 0.10 2.06 5.52
N ALA A 183 0.27 1.78 4.22
CA ALA A 183 0.19 0.41 3.70
C ALA A 183 1.26 -0.53 4.28
N GLU A 184 2.50 -0.05 4.48
CA GLU A 184 3.55 -0.85 5.13
C GLU A 184 3.26 -1.04 6.63
N HIS A 185 2.68 -0.03 7.30
CA HIS A 185 2.26 -0.13 8.69
C HIS A 185 1.15 -1.16 8.88
N GLU A 186 0.09 -1.11 8.06
CA GLU A 186 -0.99 -2.11 8.06
C GLU A 186 -0.45 -3.53 7.78
N ARG A 187 0.47 -3.67 6.83
CA ARG A 187 1.14 -4.96 6.55
C ARG A 187 1.92 -5.48 7.75
N ALA A 188 2.63 -4.60 8.46
CA ALA A 188 3.38 -4.94 9.66
C ALA A 188 2.45 -5.37 10.81
N GLU A 189 1.38 -4.62 11.07
CA GLU A 189 0.37 -4.99 12.08
C GLU A 189 -0.29 -6.33 11.76
N HIS A 190 -0.68 -6.55 10.50
CA HIS A 190 -1.24 -7.84 10.06
C HIS A 190 -0.23 -8.99 10.19
N ALA A 191 1.06 -8.75 9.90
CA ALA A 191 2.10 -9.76 10.09
C ALA A 191 2.30 -10.09 11.58
N GLU A 192 2.29 -9.09 12.45
CA GLU A 192 2.40 -9.28 13.89
C GLU A 192 1.19 -10.03 14.46
N HIS A 193 -0.03 -9.68 14.03
CA HIS A 193 -1.24 -10.38 14.44
C HIS A 193 -1.18 -11.87 14.04
N ARG A 194 -0.82 -12.17 12.79
CA ARG A 194 -0.63 -13.56 12.32
C ARG A 194 0.45 -14.30 13.12
N ALA A 195 1.53 -13.63 13.50
CA ALA A 195 2.59 -14.22 14.31
C ALA A 195 2.09 -14.56 15.73
N ARG A 196 1.31 -13.66 16.36
CA ARG A 196 0.69 -13.91 17.67
C ARG A 196 -0.30 -15.07 17.61
N ASP A 197 -1.15 -15.13 16.58
CA ASP A 197 -2.10 -16.23 16.38
C ASP A 197 -1.40 -17.58 16.13
N ALA A 198 -0.27 -17.57 15.39
CA ALA A 198 0.54 -18.77 15.20
C ALA A 198 1.15 -19.24 16.51
N ALA A 199 1.75 -18.34 17.29
CA ALA A 199 2.32 -18.66 18.60
C ALA A 199 1.26 -19.18 19.58
N HIS A 200 0.05 -18.60 19.57
CA HIS A 200 -1.05 -19.08 20.40
C HIS A 200 -1.49 -20.50 20.02
N ARG A 201 -1.60 -20.80 18.72
CA ARG A 201 -1.93 -22.15 18.24
C ARG A 201 -0.84 -23.17 18.57
N GLU A 202 0.43 -22.80 18.47
CA GLU A 202 1.55 -23.67 18.86
C GLU A 202 1.52 -23.98 20.37
N HIS A 203 1.24 -22.98 21.19
CA HIS A 203 1.08 -23.15 22.64
C HIS A 203 -0.07 -24.10 22.96
N GLN A 204 -1.26 -23.88 22.39
CA GLN A 204 -2.42 -24.76 22.55
C GLN A 204 -2.14 -26.20 22.10
N ALA A 205 -1.45 -26.37 20.97
CA ALA A 205 -1.07 -27.70 20.48
C ALA A 205 -0.09 -28.39 21.44
N THR A 206 0.84 -27.64 22.05
CA THR A 206 1.79 -28.16 23.03
C THR A 206 1.09 -28.60 24.32
N GLU A 207 0.16 -27.79 24.82
CA GLU A 207 -0.67 -28.12 25.99
C GLU A 207 -1.53 -29.36 25.72
N ALA A 208 -2.23 -29.41 24.57
CA ALA A 208 -3.02 -30.57 24.18
C ALA A 208 -2.16 -31.84 24.06
N ALA A 209 -0.96 -31.74 23.50
CA ALA A 209 -0.02 -32.86 23.42
C ALA A 209 0.53 -33.28 24.78
N ALA A 210 0.63 -32.38 25.76
CA ALA A 210 1.00 -32.72 27.13
C ALA A 210 -0.13 -33.48 27.84
N VAL A 211 -1.37 -33.01 27.71
CA VAL A 211 -2.57 -33.68 28.25
C VAL A 211 -2.72 -35.08 27.64
N ALA A 212 -2.65 -35.22 26.32
CA ALA A 212 -2.75 -36.51 25.65
C ALA A 212 -1.64 -37.49 26.09
N ARG A 213 -0.42 -36.99 26.36
CA ARG A 213 0.67 -37.81 26.91
C ARG A 213 0.38 -38.27 28.33
N GLN A 214 -0.19 -37.41 29.18
CA GLN A 214 -0.60 -37.75 30.54
C GLN A 214 -1.73 -38.79 30.54
N GLU A 215 -2.75 -38.61 29.71
CA GLU A 215 -3.85 -39.59 29.55
C GLU A 215 -3.33 -40.95 29.07
N THR A 216 -2.45 -40.95 28.06
CA THR A 216 -1.82 -42.19 27.57
C THR A 216 -1.00 -42.88 28.65
N ALA A 217 -0.27 -42.11 29.47
CA ALA A 217 0.48 -42.67 30.60
C ALA A 217 -0.44 -43.27 31.67
N SER A 218 -1.56 -42.60 31.99
CA SER A 218 -2.58 -43.10 32.93
C SER A 218 -3.19 -44.41 32.41
N LEU A 219 -3.62 -44.45 31.16
CA LEU A 219 -4.20 -45.65 30.54
C LEU A 219 -3.21 -46.82 30.51
N ARG A 220 -1.92 -46.55 30.25
CA ARG A 220 -0.88 -47.60 30.33
C ARG A 220 -0.69 -48.12 31.76
N ALA A 221 -0.74 -47.25 32.77
CA ALA A 221 -0.66 -47.67 34.16
C ALA A 221 -1.89 -48.49 34.60
N GLU A 222 -3.08 -48.11 34.16
CA GLU A 222 -4.32 -48.86 34.39
C GLU A 222 -4.28 -50.24 33.73
N LEU A 223 -3.81 -50.31 32.47
CA LEU A 223 -3.66 -51.56 31.74
C LEU A 223 -2.65 -52.48 32.42
N ALA A 224 -1.47 -51.98 32.81
CA ALA A 224 -0.49 -52.74 33.57
C ALA A 224 -1.05 -53.25 34.91
N GLY A 225 -1.85 -52.43 35.61
CA GLY A 225 -2.54 -52.82 36.84
C GLY A 225 -3.63 -53.87 36.63
N LEU A 226 -4.32 -53.87 35.49
CA LEU A 226 -5.27 -54.93 35.11
C LEU A 226 -4.56 -56.23 34.73
N GLU A 227 -3.48 -56.16 33.97
CA GLU A 227 -2.67 -57.33 33.61
C GLU A 227 -2.09 -58.00 34.85
N GLN A 228 -1.55 -57.22 35.80
CA GLN A 228 -1.05 -57.76 37.06
C GLN A 228 -2.16 -58.44 37.87
N ARG A 229 -3.33 -57.81 38.00
CA ARG A 229 -4.49 -58.43 38.69
C ARG A 229 -4.91 -59.74 38.03
N LEU A 230 -4.92 -59.81 36.71
CA LEU A 230 -5.24 -61.03 35.98
C LEU A 230 -4.21 -62.14 36.23
N VAL A 231 -2.92 -61.80 36.30
CA VAL A 231 -1.85 -62.75 36.66
C VAL A 231 -2.04 -63.25 38.11
N ASP A 232 -2.33 -62.34 39.04
CA ASP A 232 -2.56 -62.69 40.45
C ASP A 232 -3.81 -63.57 40.62
N GLU A 233 -4.91 -63.25 39.93
CA GLU A 233 -6.13 -64.06 39.89
C GLU A 233 -5.87 -65.45 39.31
N ARG A 234 -5.14 -65.55 38.19
CA ARG A 234 -4.75 -66.85 37.62
C ARG A 234 -3.87 -67.65 38.59
N SER A 235 -2.91 -67.01 39.25
CA SER A 235 -2.04 -67.67 40.23
C SER A 235 -2.81 -68.14 41.47
N SER A 236 -3.81 -67.38 41.92
CA SER A 236 -4.63 -67.73 43.08
C SER A 236 -5.63 -68.83 42.73
N GLY A 237 -6.22 -68.77 41.53
CA GLY A 237 -7.05 -69.83 40.96
C GLY A 237 -6.29 -71.14 40.79
N ALA A 238 -5.06 -71.11 40.24
CA ALA A 238 -4.22 -72.30 40.11
C ALA A 238 -3.91 -72.94 41.47
N ARG A 239 -3.55 -72.14 42.48
CA ARG A 239 -3.34 -72.62 43.86
C ARG A 239 -4.62 -73.15 44.51
N ALA A 240 -5.78 -72.57 44.20
CA ALA A 240 -7.06 -73.09 44.69
C ALA A 240 -7.40 -74.45 44.06
N LEU A 241 -7.14 -74.62 42.76
CA LEU A 241 -7.33 -75.88 42.05
C LEU A 241 -6.39 -76.97 42.60
N GLU A 242 -5.09 -76.67 42.75
CA GLU A 242 -4.11 -77.60 43.31
C GLU A 242 -4.51 -78.08 44.71
N ARG A 243 -4.98 -77.16 45.57
CA ARG A 243 -5.53 -77.53 46.89
C ARG A 243 -6.75 -78.43 46.78
N ALA A 244 -7.70 -78.11 45.91
CA ALA A 244 -8.89 -78.93 45.71
C ALA A 244 -8.54 -80.34 45.18
N GLU A 245 -7.55 -80.46 44.30
CA GLU A 245 -7.05 -81.74 43.80
C GLU A 245 -6.35 -82.56 44.90
N ALA A 246 -5.56 -81.90 45.75
CA ALA A 246 -4.95 -82.53 46.92
C ALA A 246 -6.00 -83.02 47.91
N ASP A 247 -7.00 -82.19 48.23
CA ASP A 247 -8.12 -82.54 49.12
C ASP A 247 -8.94 -83.71 48.56
N LEU A 248 -9.21 -83.72 47.25
CA LEU A 248 -9.90 -84.82 46.58
C LEU A 248 -9.07 -86.12 46.63
N THR A 249 -7.75 -86.01 46.47
CA THR A 249 -6.84 -87.16 46.55
C THR A 249 -6.77 -87.72 47.97
N ALA A 250 -6.71 -86.85 48.98
CA ALA A 250 -6.78 -87.22 50.38
C ALA A 250 -8.11 -87.91 50.72
N ALA A 251 -9.24 -87.32 50.31
CA ALA A 251 -10.57 -87.91 50.52
C ALA A 251 -10.71 -89.29 49.85
N ARG A 252 -10.12 -89.49 48.66
CA ARG A 252 -10.07 -90.81 47.99
C ARG A 252 -9.23 -91.82 48.77
N ALA A 253 -8.10 -91.39 49.33
CA ALA A 253 -7.24 -92.24 50.16
C ALA A 253 -7.95 -92.64 51.46
N ASP A 254 -8.63 -91.71 52.12
CA ASP A 254 -9.44 -91.95 53.33
C ASP A 254 -10.59 -92.91 53.03
N LEU A 255 -11.31 -92.72 51.91
CA LEU A 255 -12.36 -93.64 51.48
C LEU A 255 -11.81 -95.04 51.18
N ALA A 256 -10.61 -95.15 50.60
CA ALA A 256 -9.95 -96.44 50.38
C ALA A 256 -9.47 -97.08 51.71
N GLY A 257 -9.04 -96.27 52.67
CA GLY A 257 -8.71 -96.69 54.04
C GLY A 257 -9.92 -97.29 54.75
N THR A 258 -11.00 -96.51 54.85
CA THR A 258 -12.27 -96.94 55.46
C THR A 258 -12.87 -98.18 54.79
N ARG A 259 -12.77 -98.32 53.46
CA ARG A 259 -13.17 -99.55 52.76
C ARG A 259 -12.34 -100.77 53.16
N ARG A 260 -11.02 -100.61 53.31
CA ARG A 260 -10.14 -101.70 53.79
C ARG A 260 -10.44 -102.08 55.23
N GLU A 261 -10.66 -101.11 56.10
CA GLU A 261 -11.05 -101.34 57.49
C GLU A 261 -12.39 -102.05 57.59
N ALA A 262 -13.38 -101.64 56.79
CA ALA A 262 -14.67 -102.30 56.69
C ALA A 262 -14.56 -103.74 56.15
N ALA A 263 -13.73 -103.96 55.13
CA ALA A 263 -13.45 -105.30 54.60
C ALA A 263 -12.81 -106.21 55.66
N HIS A 264 -11.79 -105.72 56.37
CA HIS A 264 -11.17 -106.45 57.47
C HIS A 264 -12.12 -106.69 58.65
N ALA A 265 -12.99 -105.73 58.98
CA ALA A 265 -14.02 -105.93 59.98
C ALA A 265 -15.02 -107.03 59.56
N ALA A 266 -15.43 -107.04 58.29
CA ALA A 266 -16.28 -108.08 57.73
C ALA A 266 -15.58 -109.45 57.73
N GLU A 267 -14.31 -109.52 57.37
CA GLU A 267 -13.49 -110.75 57.46
C GLU A 267 -13.41 -111.28 58.90
N ARG A 268 -13.13 -110.40 59.88
CA ARG A 268 -13.12 -110.77 61.30
C ARG A 268 -14.47 -111.29 61.76
N HIS A 269 -15.56 -110.59 61.45
CA HIS A 269 -16.91 -111.03 61.80
C HIS A 269 -17.26 -112.36 61.14
N ASN A 270 -16.88 -112.59 59.88
CA ASN A 270 -17.09 -113.87 59.20
C ASN A 270 -16.25 -114.99 59.84
N ALA A 271 -15.01 -114.73 60.24
CA ALA A 271 -14.15 -115.70 60.91
C ALA A 271 -14.67 -116.03 62.33
N GLU A 272 -15.12 -115.03 63.09
CA GLU A 272 -15.77 -115.20 64.39
C GLU A 272 -17.07 -116.01 64.25
N ALA A 273 -17.89 -115.71 63.25
CA ALA A 273 -19.11 -116.44 62.95
C ALA A 273 -18.81 -117.90 62.55
N ALA A 274 -17.80 -118.15 61.72
CA ALA A 274 -17.35 -119.49 61.35
C ALA A 274 -16.85 -120.27 62.58
N GLN A 275 -16.03 -119.64 63.43
CA GLN A 275 -15.54 -120.26 64.67
C GLN A 275 -16.69 -120.56 65.65
N ALA A 276 -17.68 -119.66 65.77
CA ALA A 276 -18.87 -119.89 66.57
C ALA A 276 -19.70 -121.06 66.02
N ALA A 277 -19.86 -121.14 64.70
CA ALA A 277 -20.53 -122.25 64.03
C ALA A 277 -19.80 -123.59 64.26
N ASP A 278 -18.47 -123.61 64.16
CA ASP A 278 -17.65 -124.81 64.42
C ASP A 278 -17.72 -125.25 65.89
N LYS A 279 -17.69 -124.31 66.84
CA LYS A 279 -17.90 -124.60 68.26
C LYS A 279 -19.28 -125.19 68.52
N HIS A 280 -20.33 -124.60 67.93
CA HIS A 280 -21.69 -125.14 68.03
C HIS A 280 -21.81 -126.52 67.40
N ARG A 281 -21.18 -126.77 66.24
CA ARG A 281 -21.15 -128.09 65.61
C ARG A 281 -20.43 -129.12 66.50
N ALA A 282 -19.25 -128.78 67.02
CA ALA A 282 -18.52 -129.67 67.93
C ALA A 282 -19.28 -129.94 69.24
N GLU A 283 -20.05 -128.96 69.74
CA GLU A 283 -20.91 -129.17 70.91
C GLU A 283 -22.11 -130.07 70.59
N LEU A 284 -22.73 -129.88 69.42
CA LEU A 284 -23.77 -130.80 68.91
C LEU A 284 -23.23 -132.22 68.77
N ASP A 285 -22.07 -132.41 68.15
CA ASP A 285 -21.42 -133.71 67.99
C ASP A 285 -21.15 -134.36 69.37
N ARG A 286 -20.62 -133.61 70.34
CA ARG A 286 -20.46 -134.12 71.72
C ARG A 286 -21.79 -134.49 72.38
N THR A 287 -22.86 -133.74 72.13
CA THR A 287 -24.19 -134.08 72.66
C THR A 287 -24.76 -135.34 72.01
N LEU A 288 -24.53 -135.52 70.71
CA LEU A 288 -24.89 -136.72 69.98
C LEU A 288 -24.09 -137.93 70.48
N ASP A 289 -22.77 -137.84 70.59
CA ASP A 289 -21.91 -138.91 71.15
C ASP A 289 -22.36 -139.31 72.56
N ARG A 290 -22.67 -138.32 73.42
CA ARG A 290 -23.18 -138.59 74.78
C ARG A 290 -24.56 -139.27 74.73
N ALA A 291 -25.44 -138.86 73.81
CA ALA A 291 -26.75 -139.47 73.64
C ALA A 291 -26.63 -140.91 73.11
N GLU A 292 -25.76 -141.16 72.15
CA GLU A 292 -25.43 -142.49 71.62
C GLU A 292 -24.82 -143.38 72.69
N THR A 293 -23.85 -142.88 73.47
CA THR A 293 -23.24 -143.62 74.59
C THR A 293 -24.29 -143.98 75.64
N ARG A 294 -25.20 -143.06 75.97
CA ARG A 294 -26.32 -143.34 76.90
C ARG A 294 -27.29 -144.36 76.31
N LEU A 295 -27.58 -144.28 75.02
CA LEU A 295 -28.45 -145.24 74.33
C LEU A 295 -27.82 -146.64 74.31
N ALA A 296 -26.51 -146.74 74.01
CA ALA A 296 -25.75 -147.98 74.07
C ALA A 296 -25.77 -148.57 75.49
N ALA A 297 -25.44 -147.77 76.50
CA ALA A 297 -25.48 -148.20 77.91
C ALA A 297 -26.89 -148.62 78.37
N ALA A 298 -27.94 -147.93 77.93
CA ALA A 298 -29.33 -148.33 78.20
C ALA A 298 -29.69 -149.63 77.50
N THR A 299 -29.19 -149.84 76.27
CA THR A 299 -29.39 -151.08 75.51
C THR A 299 -28.68 -152.25 76.18
N ASP A 300 -27.42 -152.08 76.59
CA ASP A 300 -26.65 -153.08 77.34
C ASP A 300 -27.30 -153.41 78.68
N ALA A 301 -27.79 -152.39 79.41
CA ALA A 301 -28.53 -152.59 80.65
C ALA A 301 -29.85 -153.36 80.41
N HIS A 302 -30.55 -153.07 79.32
CA HIS A 302 -31.76 -153.80 78.93
C HIS A 302 -31.44 -155.26 78.59
N GLN A 303 -30.39 -155.51 77.80
CA GLN A 303 -29.93 -156.87 77.45
C GLN A 303 -29.47 -157.64 78.69
N ALA A 304 -28.74 -157.02 79.61
CA ALA A 304 -28.34 -157.62 80.88
C ALA A 304 -29.56 -157.96 81.74
N THR A 305 -30.58 -157.09 81.75
CA THR A 305 -31.85 -157.34 82.46
C THR A 305 -32.61 -158.50 81.81
N GLN A 306 -32.67 -158.56 80.48
CA GLN A 306 -33.26 -159.69 79.75
C GLN A 306 -32.52 -161.00 80.01
N ALA A 307 -31.19 -161.00 79.98
CA ALA A 307 -30.37 -162.16 80.31
C ALA A 307 -30.61 -162.64 81.74
N LYS A 308 -30.69 -161.70 82.70
CA LYS A 308 -31.02 -161.98 84.10
C LYS A 308 -32.42 -162.59 84.23
N LEU A 309 -33.42 -162.03 83.55
CA LEU A 309 -34.79 -162.58 83.54
C LEU A 309 -34.83 -163.98 82.91
N HIS A 310 -34.08 -164.23 81.82
CA HIS A 310 -33.95 -165.57 81.24
C HIS A 310 -33.29 -166.56 82.21
N GLN A 311 -32.27 -166.11 82.95
CA GLN A 311 -31.60 -166.93 83.95
C GLN A 311 -32.51 -167.23 85.15
N GLU A 312 -33.28 -166.24 85.62
CA GLU A 312 -34.29 -166.39 86.67
C GLU A 312 -35.44 -167.30 86.23
N LEU A 313 -35.89 -167.19 84.97
CA LEU A 313 -36.90 -168.07 84.38
C LEU A 313 -36.37 -169.51 84.27
N GLY A 314 -35.11 -169.68 83.86
CA GLY A 314 -34.43 -170.98 83.83
C GLY A 314 -34.31 -171.59 85.22
N ALA A 315 -33.91 -170.81 86.23
CA ALA A 315 -33.83 -171.25 87.61
C ALA A 315 -35.21 -171.56 88.21
N ALA A 316 -36.25 -170.80 87.86
CA ALA A 316 -37.63 -171.07 88.26
C ALA A 316 -38.16 -172.37 87.65
N LYS A 317 -37.92 -172.61 86.35
CA LYS A 317 -38.23 -173.89 85.70
C LYS A 317 -37.52 -175.05 86.37
N HIS A 318 -36.22 -174.91 86.63
CA HIS A 318 -35.45 -175.99 87.24
C HIS A 318 -35.84 -176.26 88.69
N ARG A 319 -36.29 -175.25 89.45
CA ARG A 319 -36.93 -175.42 90.76
C ARG A 319 -38.29 -176.11 90.67
N ALA A 320 -39.08 -175.80 89.65
CA ALA A 320 -40.36 -176.47 89.42
C ALA A 320 -40.16 -177.95 89.06
N GLU A 321 -39.20 -178.27 88.19
CA GLU A 321 -38.82 -179.65 87.84
C GLU A 321 -38.31 -180.44 89.06
N ARG A 322 -37.50 -179.81 89.94
CA ARG A 322 -37.07 -180.45 91.20
C ARG A 322 -38.22 -180.67 92.16
N ALA A 323 -39.13 -179.70 92.31
CA ALA A 323 -40.30 -179.86 93.15
C ALA A 323 -41.23 -180.97 92.62
N GLU A 324 -41.38 -181.12 91.30
CA GLU A 324 -42.10 -182.25 90.70
C GLU A 324 -41.40 -183.59 90.97
N ALA A 325 -40.07 -183.64 90.88
CA ALA A 325 -39.31 -184.84 91.21
C ALA A 325 -39.43 -185.20 92.71
N GLU A 326 -39.39 -184.21 93.61
CA GLU A 326 -39.58 -184.39 95.05
C GLU A 326 -41.00 -184.84 95.41
N VAL A 327 -42.03 -184.29 94.76
CA VAL A 327 -43.43 -184.74 94.92
C VAL A 327 -43.61 -186.17 94.43
N THR A 328 -42.93 -186.56 93.35
CA THR A 328 -42.94 -187.93 92.83
C THR A 328 -42.26 -188.90 93.81
N THR A 329 -41.14 -188.47 94.41
CA THR A 329 -40.39 -189.24 95.41
C THR A 329 -41.17 -189.39 96.73
N LEU A 330 -41.85 -188.33 97.17
CA LEU A 330 -42.74 -188.34 98.34
C LEU A 330 -43.99 -189.21 98.12
N ARG A 331 -44.52 -189.28 96.90
CA ARG A 331 -45.60 -190.21 96.53
C ARG A 331 -45.15 -191.66 96.64
N LEU A 332 -43.94 -191.98 96.16
CA LEU A 332 -43.39 -193.33 96.26
C LEU A 332 -43.08 -193.71 97.72
N SER A 333 -42.64 -192.76 98.56
CA SER A 333 -42.37 -193.03 99.99
C SER A 333 -43.64 -193.17 100.84
N THR A 334 -44.71 -192.44 100.51
CA THR A 334 -46.02 -192.60 101.18
C THR A 334 -46.70 -193.90 100.77
N GLN A 335 -46.47 -194.39 99.55
CA GLN A 335 -46.94 -195.70 99.10
C GLN A 335 -46.21 -196.83 99.83
N ALA A 336 -44.88 -196.74 99.99
CA ALA A 336 -44.09 -197.69 100.77
C ALA A 336 -44.47 -197.75 102.27
N LEU A 337 -44.76 -196.60 102.89
CA LEU A 337 -45.23 -196.54 104.29
C LEU A 337 -46.65 -197.09 104.48
N ASN A 338 -47.51 -197.01 103.46
CA ASN A 338 -48.85 -197.59 103.50
C ASN A 338 -48.81 -199.12 103.35
N ASP A 339 -47.88 -199.64 102.54
CA ASP A 339 -47.64 -201.07 102.39
C ASP A 339 -47.04 -201.68 103.68
N ASP A 340 -46.17 -200.94 104.39
CA ASP A 340 -45.64 -201.34 105.72
C ASP A 340 -46.71 -201.31 106.84
N LEU A 341 -47.65 -200.36 106.79
CA LEU A 341 -48.79 -200.29 107.71
C LEU A 341 -49.80 -201.43 107.49
N GLU A 342 -49.98 -201.90 106.24
CA GLU A 342 -50.79 -203.09 105.95
C GLU A 342 -50.10 -204.39 106.37
N HIS A 343 -48.77 -204.45 106.29
CA HIS A 343 -47.99 -205.64 106.69
C HIS A 343 -48.00 -205.86 108.21
N LEU A 344 -47.91 -204.77 109.01
CA LEU A 344 -47.98 -204.83 110.47
C LEU A 344 -49.38 -205.17 110.99
N ARG A 345 -50.44 -204.83 110.25
CA ARG A 345 -51.84 -205.17 110.59
C ARG A 345 -52.19 -206.65 110.40
N ARG A 346 -51.34 -207.45 109.75
CA ARG A 346 -51.52 -208.90 109.52
C ARG A 346 -50.72 -209.83 110.45
N VAL A 347 -49.78 -209.32 111.26
CA VAL A 347 -48.82 -210.16 112.01
C VAL A 347 -49.08 -210.20 113.53
N VAL A 348 -49.88 -209.29 114.10
CA VAL A 348 -50.20 -209.30 115.54
C VAL A 348 -51.72 -209.26 115.74
N GLY A 349 -52.21 -210.33 116.35
CA GLY A 349 -53.63 -210.64 116.49
C GLY A 349 -54.41 -209.79 117.50
N PRO A 350 -55.74 -210.03 117.55
CA PRO A 350 -56.61 -209.48 118.58
C PRO A 350 -56.56 -210.39 119.81
N ASP A 351 -55.90 -209.94 120.87
CA ASP A 351 -56.14 -210.45 122.22
C ASP A 351 -55.64 -209.47 123.30
N LEU A 352 -56.50 -209.31 124.32
CA LEU A 352 -56.34 -208.68 125.65
C LEU A 352 -56.87 -207.24 125.88
N PRO A 353 -57.35 -206.96 127.12
CA PRO A 353 -58.65 -206.32 127.38
C PRO A 353 -58.55 -204.95 128.08
N GLY A 354 -59.69 -204.22 128.12
CA GLY A 354 -59.85 -202.96 128.85
C GLY A 354 -59.96 -201.76 127.92
#